data_AF-A0A1S8CDF6-F1
#
_entry.id   AF-A0A1S8CDF6-F1
#
_cell.length_a   1.000
_cell.length_b   1.000
_cell.length_c   1.000
_cell.angle_alpha   90.00
_cell.angle_beta   90.00
_cell.angle_gamma   90.00
#
_symmetry.space_group_name_H-M   'P 1'
#
loop_
_entity.id
_entity.type
_entity.pdbx_description
1 polymer ?
#
loop_
_entity_poly.entity_id
_entity_poly.type
_entity_poly.pdbx_seq_one_letter_code
_entity_poly.pdbx_strand_id
1 'polypeptide(L)'
;MSSENRITTNFKSVQIFKLINTLAKKNKTPKSRIIEEALSDYFYEQLKESQNLLGKVQIKKNRNQLPNASFLSGLTLNMVKLNDGDIYTVPTGNINFDVSFSLPYSAFFKFDLKKKKQIINKDVIQDEIKKHLDANLASYINEYANPDAIHFFLTKSYASYHRVNDITVMVYAQLTVYILPVHLYKKDMSRFPLLDFTRITYRRFSDVAKKGWDRGKYSHLLCIDGASQAKDGGYFIGVLYEKRELTIEDFDNCWKKVPITRHGKQAYCSIYTHMNKSQLIIKRNQSKDMLASSDNAC
;
A
#
# COMPACT_ATOMS: atom_id res chain seq x y z
N MET A 1 30.29 8.58 -12.62
CA MET A 1 29.49 9.70 -13.15
C MET A 1 28.89 10.47 -11.98
N SER A 2 29.26 11.74 -11.80
CA SER A 2 28.67 12.62 -10.76
C SER A 2 27.27 13.05 -11.18
N SER A 3 26.30 13.07 -10.26
CA SER A 3 24.97 13.60 -10.58
C SER A 3 25.07 15.04 -11.05
N GLU A 4 24.29 15.41 -12.07
CA GLU A 4 24.31 16.75 -12.68
C GLU A 4 24.01 17.88 -11.68
N ASN A 5 23.39 17.55 -10.55
CA ASN A 5 22.98 18.51 -9.50
C ASN A 5 23.91 18.54 -8.27
N ARG A 6 25.16 18.07 -8.38
CA ARG A 6 26.08 18.02 -7.24
C ARG A 6 26.83 19.33 -7.03
N ILE A 7 26.50 20.04 -5.96
CA ILE A 7 27.28 21.19 -5.47
C ILE A 7 28.25 20.71 -4.39
N THR A 8 29.53 21.08 -4.52
CA THR A 8 30.54 20.88 -3.47
C THR A 8 30.86 22.23 -2.85
N THR A 9 30.84 22.32 -1.52
CA THR A 9 31.09 23.56 -0.79
C THR A 9 32.04 23.34 0.38
N ASN A 10 32.83 24.36 0.70
CA ASN A 10 33.74 24.37 1.84
C ASN A 10 33.13 25.23 2.95
N PHE A 11 32.93 24.64 4.13
CA PHE A 11 32.46 25.38 5.29
C PHE A 11 33.62 26.12 5.94
N LYS A 12 33.57 27.46 5.94
CA LYS A 12 34.53 28.29 6.69
C LYS A 12 34.45 28.04 8.20
N SER A 13 33.26 27.72 8.72
CA SER A 13 33.06 27.42 10.13
C SER A 13 33.16 25.90 10.40
N VAL A 14 34.20 25.51 11.13
CA VAL A 14 34.38 24.14 11.63
C VAL A 14 33.23 23.72 12.54
N GLN A 15 32.65 24.66 13.28
CA GLN A 15 31.52 24.40 14.18
C GLN A 15 30.26 24.03 13.40
N ILE A 16 29.94 24.75 12.31
CA ILE A 16 28.80 24.43 11.44
C ILE A 16 28.99 23.04 10.81
N PHE A 17 30.19 22.75 10.32
CA PHE A 17 30.49 21.43 9.75
C PHE A 17 30.31 20.29 10.78
N LYS A 18 30.80 20.48 12.02
CA LYS A 18 30.59 19.52 13.11
C LYS A 18 29.11 19.36 13.46
N LEU A 19 28.36 20.46 13.52
CA LEU A 19 26.92 20.42 13.78
C LEU A 19 26.15 19.62 12.73
N ILE A 20 26.42 19.87 11.44
CA ILE A 20 25.81 19.11 10.33
C ILE A 20 26.12 17.62 10.45
N ASN A 21 27.38 17.26 10.75
CA ASN A 21 27.77 15.86 10.95
C ASN A 21 27.03 15.20 12.12
N THR A 22 26.89 15.91 13.24
CA THR A 22 26.19 15.41 14.42
C THR A 22 24.70 15.20 14.13
N LEU A 23 24.05 16.17 13.47
CA LEU A 23 22.64 16.06 13.09
C LEU A 23 22.39 14.93 12.10
N ALA A 24 23.23 14.81 11.07
CA ALA A 24 23.15 13.72 10.10
C ALA A 24 23.26 12.34 10.76
N LYS A 25 24.22 12.17 11.69
CA LYS A 25 24.39 10.92 12.45
C LYS A 25 23.18 10.64 13.35
N LYS A 26 22.73 11.65 14.11
CA LYS A 26 21.59 11.53 15.04
C LYS A 26 20.30 11.15 14.30
N ASN A 27 20.06 11.78 13.15
CA ASN A 27 18.81 11.61 12.39
C ASN A 27 18.88 10.48 11.36
N LYS A 28 20.04 9.81 11.20
CA LYS A 28 20.30 8.80 10.16
C LYS A 28 19.98 9.32 8.75
N THR A 29 20.30 10.59 8.48
CA THR A 29 20.07 11.24 7.18
C THR A 29 21.38 11.70 6.54
N PRO A 30 21.43 11.83 5.20
CA PRO A 30 22.60 12.38 4.52
C PRO A 30 22.90 13.82 4.93
N LYS A 31 24.16 14.22 4.93
CA LYS A 31 24.56 15.61 5.26
C LYS A 31 23.97 16.65 4.31
N SER A 32 23.87 16.31 3.01
CA SER A 32 23.22 17.15 2.00
C SER A 32 21.76 17.44 2.35
N ARG A 33 21.04 16.44 2.85
CA ARG A 33 19.65 16.57 3.30
C ARG A 33 19.50 17.59 4.43
N ILE A 34 20.39 17.54 5.42
CA ILE A 34 20.42 18.50 6.54
C ILE A 34 20.66 19.92 6.02
N ILE A 35 21.58 20.08 5.06
CA ILE A 35 21.90 21.38 4.46
C ILE A 35 20.72 21.92 3.64
N GLU A 36 20.09 21.08 2.81
CA GLU A 36 18.91 21.46 2.01
C GLU A 36 17.74 21.90 2.89
N GLU A 37 17.48 21.18 3.99
CA GLU A 37 16.42 21.53 4.92
C GLU A 37 16.72 22.85 5.64
N ALA A 38 17.95 23.03 6.15
CA ALA A 38 18.35 24.28 6.80
C ALA A 38 18.32 25.49 5.84
N LEU A 39 18.75 25.32 4.60
CA LEU A 39 18.67 26.37 3.58
C LEU A 39 17.22 26.66 3.20
N SER A 40 16.38 25.63 3.07
CA SER A 40 14.95 25.81 2.79
C SER A 40 14.29 26.65 3.89
N ASP A 41 14.58 26.35 5.15
CA ASP A 41 14.03 27.06 6.30
C ASP A 41 14.56 28.51 6.38
N TYR A 42 15.86 28.71 6.15
CA TYR A 42 16.48 30.04 6.14
C TYR A 42 15.91 30.93 5.04
N PHE A 43 15.86 30.43 3.80
CA PHE A 43 15.30 31.19 2.69
C PHE A 43 13.82 31.49 2.91
N TYR A 44 13.09 30.56 3.52
CA TYR A 44 11.68 30.75 3.84
C TYR A 44 11.44 31.88 4.87
N GLU A 45 12.27 31.99 5.92
CA GLU A 45 12.17 33.11 6.89
C GLU A 45 12.65 34.44 6.30
N GLN A 46 13.75 34.45 5.55
CA GLN A 46 14.26 35.67 4.89
C GLN A 46 13.30 36.22 3.83
N LEU A 47 12.57 35.35 3.12
CA LEU A 47 11.59 35.77 2.10
C LEU A 47 10.31 36.37 2.68
N LYS A 48 9.96 36.12 3.95
CA LYS A 48 8.89 36.88 4.61
C LYS A 48 9.27 38.35 4.77
N GLU A 49 10.55 38.61 5.01
CA GLU A 49 11.08 39.95 5.29
C GLU A 49 11.50 40.69 4.01
N SER A 50 11.76 39.97 2.91
CA SER A 50 12.34 40.55 1.69
C SER A 50 11.76 39.98 0.39
N GLN A 51 10.52 40.38 0.04
CA GLN A 51 9.87 40.02 -1.22
C GLN A 51 10.64 40.48 -2.49
N ASN A 52 11.59 41.41 -2.36
CA ASN A 52 12.29 42.05 -3.49
C ASN A 52 13.66 41.44 -3.85
N LEU A 53 14.23 40.52 -3.05
CA LEU A 53 15.62 40.08 -3.23
C LEU A 53 15.82 38.89 -4.18
N LEU A 54 14.76 38.16 -4.53
CA LEU A 54 14.86 36.99 -5.40
C LEU A 54 13.82 37.06 -6.52
N GLY A 55 14.20 37.75 -7.59
CA GLY A 55 13.45 37.74 -8.85
C GLY A 55 13.10 36.30 -9.25
N LYS A 56 11.79 36.01 -9.33
CA LYS A 56 11.19 34.77 -9.85
C LYS A 56 11.58 33.44 -9.19
N VAL A 57 12.18 33.41 -8.00
CA VAL A 57 12.35 32.14 -7.27
C VAL A 57 11.10 31.89 -6.43
N GLN A 58 10.12 31.17 -6.99
CA GLN A 58 8.98 30.67 -6.21
C GLN A 58 9.44 29.55 -5.28
N ILE A 59 9.86 29.91 -4.07
CA ILE A 59 10.07 28.90 -3.02
C ILE A 59 8.69 28.41 -2.56
N LYS A 60 8.30 27.25 -3.09
CA LYS A 60 7.06 26.59 -2.74
C LYS A 60 7.15 26.01 -1.34
N LYS A 61 6.74 26.81 -0.36
CA LYS A 61 6.42 26.43 1.03
C LYS A 61 5.51 25.19 1.09
N ASN A 62 4.62 25.09 0.11
CA ASN A 62 3.87 23.88 -0.14
C ASN A 62 4.59 23.04 -1.19
N ARG A 63 5.34 22.02 -0.74
CA ARG A 63 5.94 21.05 -1.65
C ARG A 63 4.87 20.17 -2.35
N ASN A 64 3.61 20.27 -1.96
CA ASN A 64 2.53 19.64 -2.70
C ASN A 64 2.56 20.12 -4.16
N GLN A 65 2.71 19.15 -5.07
CA GLN A 65 2.66 19.38 -6.49
C GLN A 65 1.23 19.76 -6.90
N LEU A 66 1.02 20.94 -7.46
CA LEU A 66 -0.29 21.29 -8.00
C LEU A 66 -0.66 20.28 -9.11
N PRO A 67 -1.92 19.80 -9.17
CA PRO A 67 -2.36 18.90 -10.21
C PRO A 67 -2.15 19.50 -11.61
N ASN A 68 -1.10 19.08 -12.31
CA ASN A 68 -0.86 19.47 -13.71
C ASN A 68 -1.34 18.36 -14.67
N ALA A 69 -1.38 18.64 -15.98
CA ALA A 69 -1.88 17.68 -16.97
C ALA A 69 -1.13 16.32 -16.93
N SER A 70 0.16 16.32 -16.58
CA SER A 70 0.93 15.07 -16.44
C SER A 70 0.54 14.29 -15.17
N PHE A 71 0.27 15.00 -14.07
CA PHE A 71 -0.20 14.41 -12.83
C PHE A 71 -1.60 13.81 -13.01
N LEU A 72 -2.52 14.55 -13.64
CA LEU A 72 -3.87 14.06 -13.94
C LEU A 72 -3.87 12.90 -14.94
N SER A 73 -3.00 12.90 -15.95
CA SER A 73 -2.93 11.79 -16.92
C SER A 73 -2.39 10.49 -16.33
N GLY A 74 -1.43 10.55 -15.40
CA GLY A 74 -0.94 9.37 -14.67
C GLY A 74 -2.00 8.78 -13.74
N LEU A 75 -2.85 9.64 -13.16
CA LEU A 75 -4.01 9.23 -12.38
C LEU A 75 -5.05 8.56 -13.30
N THR A 76 -5.48 9.23 -14.36
CA THR A 76 -6.47 8.69 -15.31
C THR A 76 -6.04 7.36 -15.94
N LEU A 77 -4.74 7.18 -16.25
CA LEU A 77 -4.20 5.94 -16.83
C LEU A 77 -4.37 4.73 -15.90
N ASN A 78 -4.19 4.93 -14.60
CA ASN A 78 -4.38 3.87 -13.60
C ASN A 78 -5.80 3.86 -13.06
N MET A 79 -6.75 4.43 -13.82
CA MET A 79 -8.14 4.54 -13.40
C MET A 79 -8.24 5.21 -12.04
N VAL A 80 -7.56 6.34 -11.82
CA VAL A 80 -7.55 7.12 -10.59
C VAL A 80 -8.09 8.52 -10.89
N LYS A 81 -9.14 8.97 -10.19
CA LYS A 81 -9.70 10.32 -10.24
C LYS A 81 -9.36 11.04 -8.94
N LEU A 82 -9.26 12.36 -9.00
CA LEU A 82 -9.18 13.20 -7.79
C LEU A 82 -10.46 14.00 -7.62
N ASN A 83 -10.95 14.09 -6.39
CA ASN A 83 -12.01 15.03 -6.00
C ASN A 83 -11.62 15.67 -4.68
N ASP A 84 -11.44 16.99 -4.63
CA ASP A 84 -11.14 17.76 -3.41
C ASP A 84 -10.04 17.19 -2.47
N GLY A 85 -9.04 16.51 -3.03
CA GLY A 85 -7.92 15.90 -2.29
C GLY A 85 -8.05 14.39 -2.06
N ASP A 86 -9.21 13.80 -2.36
CA ASP A 86 -9.45 12.36 -2.32
C ASP A 86 -9.22 11.72 -3.68
N ILE A 87 -8.68 10.49 -3.67
CA ILE A 87 -8.58 9.64 -4.86
C ILE A 87 -9.83 8.75 -4.96
N TYR A 88 -10.50 8.76 -6.11
CA TYR A 88 -11.50 7.75 -6.49
C TYR A 88 -11.01 6.99 -7.70
N THR A 89 -10.74 5.72 -7.54
CA THR A 89 -10.43 4.85 -8.68
C THR A 89 -11.67 4.60 -9.53
N VAL A 90 -11.57 4.65 -10.87
CA VAL A 90 -12.62 4.18 -11.76
C VAL A 90 -12.83 2.71 -11.41
N PRO A 91 -14.07 2.25 -11.17
CA PRO A 91 -14.31 1.02 -10.45
C PRO A 91 -13.68 -0.14 -11.21
N THR A 92 -12.68 -0.76 -10.61
CA THR A 92 -12.42 -2.18 -10.81
C THR A 92 -13.11 -2.84 -9.63
N GLY A 93 -14.29 -3.40 -9.91
CA GLY A 93 -15.33 -3.66 -8.91
C GLY A 93 -14.87 -4.48 -7.72
N ASN A 94 -15.64 -4.41 -6.63
CA ASN A 94 -15.51 -5.36 -5.54
C ASN A 94 -15.85 -6.76 -6.07
N ILE A 95 -14.89 -7.69 -6.00
CA ILE A 95 -15.16 -9.10 -6.28
C ILE A 95 -15.41 -9.80 -4.95
N ASN A 96 -16.48 -10.59 -4.90
CA ASN A 96 -16.76 -11.45 -3.78
C ASN A 96 -16.20 -12.84 -4.05
N PHE A 97 -15.48 -13.39 -3.07
CA PHE A 97 -14.96 -14.75 -3.11
C PHE A 97 -15.50 -15.52 -1.92
N ASP A 98 -15.98 -16.72 -2.17
CA ASP A 98 -16.24 -17.70 -1.13
C ASP A 98 -15.11 -18.72 -1.13
N VAL A 99 -14.47 -18.88 0.02
CA VAL A 99 -13.40 -19.87 0.21
C VAL A 99 -13.73 -20.77 1.39
N SER A 100 -13.41 -22.05 1.25
CA SER A 100 -13.55 -23.02 2.32
C SER A 100 -12.31 -23.87 2.43
N PHE A 101 -11.82 -24.07 3.65
CA PHE A 101 -10.63 -24.88 3.91
C PHE A 101 -10.69 -25.51 5.30
N SER A 102 -9.96 -26.62 5.45
CA SER A 102 -9.76 -27.30 6.72
C SER A 102 -8.45 -26.85 7.36
N LEU A 103 -8.45 -26.76 8.68
CA LEU A 103 -7.26 -26.52 9.47
C LEU A 103 -7.19 -27.51 10.63
N PRO A 104 -5.98 -27.95 11.02
CA PRO A 104 -5.80 -28.65 12.29
C PRO A 104 -6.28 -27.78 13.45
N TYR A 105 -6.96 -28.37 14.42
CA TYR A 105 -7.49 -27.68 15.60
C TYR A 105 -6.39 -26.92 16.35
N SER A 106 -5.21 -27.54 16.48
CA SER A 106 -4.01 -26.95 17.09
C SER A 106 -3.42 -25.77 16.31
N ALA A 107 -3.68 -25.68 15.00
CA ALA A 107 -3.27 -24.55 14.17
C ALA A 107 -4.30 -23.41 14.22
N PHE A 108 -5.60 -23.76 14.24
CA PHE A 108 -6.71 -22.81 14.29
C PHE A 108 -6.79 -22.09 15.65
N PHE A 109 -6.52 -22.80 16.75
CA PHE A 109 -6.51 -22.23 18.10
C PHE A 109 -5.10 -22.11 18.64
N LYS A 110 -4.77 -20.94 19.21
CA LYS A 110 -3.53 -20.73 19.96
C LYS A 110 -3.82 -20.27 21.39
N PHE A 111 -2.94 -20.62 22.32
CA PHE A 111 -3.04 -20.12 23.68
C PHE A 111 -2.44 -18.71 23.78
N ASP A 112 -3.26 -17.74 24.15
CA ASP A 112 -2.80 -16.38 24.44
C ASP A 112 -2.32 -16.32 25.88
N LEU A 113 -1.00 -16.29 26.08
CA LEU A 113 -0.38 -16.21 27.40
C LEU A 113 -0.82 -14.97 28.19
N LYS A 114 -1.07 -13.84 27.51
CA LYS A 114 -1.47 -12.59 28.18
C LYS A 114 -2.91 -12.67 28.67
N LYS A 115 -3.80 -13.27 27.86
CA LYS A 115 -5.22 -13.42 28.22
C LYS A 115 -5.52 -14.72 28.97
N LYS A 116 -4.51 -15.58 29.16
CA LYS A 116 -4.60 -16.92 29.78
C LYS A 116 -5.76 -17.75 29.24
N LYS A 117 -5.99 -17.66 27.92
CA LYS A 117 -7.09 -18.37 27.27
C LYS A 117 -6.75 -18.75 25.85
N GLN A 118 -7.46 -19.76 25.36
CA GLN A 118 -7.42 -20.13 23.96
C GLN A 118 -8.08 -19.02 23.11
N ILE A 119 -7.43 -18.65 22.01
CA ILE A 119 -7.93 -17.67 21.04
C ILE A 119 -7.79 -18.23 19.62
N ILE A 120 -8.56 -17.66 18.69
CA ILE A 120 -8.44 -18.00 17.27
C ILE A 120 -7.16 -17.40 16.70
N ASN A 121 -6.38 -18.22 16.00
CA ASN A 121 -5.16 -17.83 15.32
C ASN A 121 -5.47 -17.20 13.96
N LYS A 122 -5.81 -15.90 13.97
CA LYS A 122 -6.15 -15.15 12.75
C LYS A 122 -5.06 -15.19 11.68
N ASP A 123 -3.79 -15.28 12.08
CA ASP A 123 -2.65 -15.25 11.16
C ASP A 123 -2.69 -16.44 10.19
N VAL A 124 -2.89 -17.65 10.71
CA VAL A 124 -3.01 -18.88 9.90
C VAL A 124 -4.21 -18.82 8.95
N ILE A 125 -5.34 -18.28 9.41
CA ILE A 125 -6.54 -18.13 8.59
C ILE A 125 -6.30 -17.14 7.46
N GLN A 126 -5.58 -16.04 7.73
CA GLN A 126 -5.21 -15.07 6.70
C GLN A 126 -4.25 -15.67 5.67
N ASP A 127 -3.28 -16.47 6.10
CA ASP A 127 -2.35 -17.13 5.19
C ASP A 127 -3.08 -18.11 4.26
N GLU A 128 -4.05 -18.89 4.77
CA GLU A 128 -4.87 -19.78 3.92
C GLU A 128 -5.78 -18.99 2.96
N ILE A 129 -6.43 -17.92 3.44
CA ILE A 129 -7.20 -17.02 2.57
C ILE A 129 -6.30 -16.48 1.44
N LYS A 130 -5.08 -16.03 1.78
CA LYS A 130 -4.14 -15.49 0.81
C LYS A 130 -3.75 -16.54 -0.23
N LYS A 131 -3.45 -17.78 0.20
CA LYS A 131 -3.15 -18.89 -0.73
C LYS A 131 -4.30 -19.13 -1.69
N HIS A 132 -5.55 -19.17 -1.20
CA HIS A 132 -6.72 -19.39 -2.04
C HIS A 132 -7.00 -18.23 -2.99
N LEU A 133 -6.85 -16.98 -2.54
CA LEU A 133 -6.91 -15.83 -3.44
C LEU A 133 -5.82 -15.99 -4.50
N ASP A 134 -4.56 -16.07 -4.11
CA ASP A 134 -3.42 -16.15 -5.02
C ASP A 134 -3.55 -17.29 -6.07
N ALA A 135 -4.23 -18.40 -5.76
CA ALA A 135 -4.51 -19.48 -6.71
C ALA A 135 -5.60 -19.12 -7.74
N ASN A 136 -6.63 -18.39 -7.33
CA ASN A 136 -7.77 -18.01 -8.16
C ASN A 136 -7.56 -16.67 -8.89
N LEU A 137 -6.63 -15.83 -8.44
CA LEU A 137 -6.45 -14.49 -8.98
C LEU A 137 -6.06 -14.47 -10.47
N ALA A 138 -5.42 -15.52 -10.98
CA ALA A 138 -4.99 -15.62 -12.38
C ALA A 138 -6.15 -15.46 -13.38
N SER A 139 -7.34 -15.99 -13.08
CA SER A 139 -8.49 -15.91 -13.98
C SER A 139 -9.02 -14.48 -14.14
N TYR A 140 -8.85 -13.64 -13.12
CA TYR A 140 -9.38 -12.27 -13.11
C TYR A 140 -8.45 -11.27 -13.79
N ILE A 141 -7.17 -11.60 -13.99
CA ILE A 141 -6.18 -10.67 -14.56
C ILE A 141 -6.57 -10.22 -15.98
N ASN A 142 -7.13 -11.14 -16.77
CA ASN A 142 -7.51 -10.88 -18.16
C ASN A 142 -8.68 -9.88 -18.27
N GLU A 143 -9.54 -9.81 -17.25
CA GLU A 143 -10.68 -8.87 -17.21
C GLU A 143 -10.23 -7.41 -17.09
N TYR A 144 -9.02 -7.17 -16.58
CA TYR A 144 -8.47 -5.84 -16.33
C TYR A 144 -7.50 -5.37 -17.42
N ALA A 145 -7.75 -5.75 -18.67
CA ALA A 145 -6.97 -5.31 -19.84
C ALA A 145 -5.47 -5.63 -19.75
N ASN A 146 -5.12 -6.81 -19.21
CA ASN A 146 -3.75 -7.30 -19.07
C ASN A 146 -2.82 -6.30 -18.35
N PRO A 147 -3.05 -6.04 -17.05
CA PRO A 147 -2.20 -5.14 -16.27
C PRO A 147 -0.83 -5.77 -16.04
N ASP A 148 0.17 -4.91 -15.84
CA ASP A 148 1.55 -5.33 -15.54
C ASP A 148 1.71 -5.70 -14.07
N ALA A 149 0.94 -5.05 -13.20
CA ALA A 149 0.80 -5.45 -11.81
C ALA A 149 -0.63 -5.24 -11.29
N ILE A 150 -1.01 -5.95 -10.24
CA ILE A 150 -2.31 -5.78 -9.56
C ILE A 150 -2.10 -5.75 -8.06
N HIS A 151 -2.74 -4.79 -7.40
CA HIS A 151 -2.96 -4.85 -5.97
C HIS A 151 -4.36 -5.38 -5.66
N PHE A 152 -4.42 -6.39 -4.79
CA PHE A 152 -5.65 -6.89 -4.20
C PHE A 152 -5.74 -6.41 -2.77
N PHE A 153 -6.85 -5.79 -2.42
CA PHE A 153 -7.11 -5.31 -1.06
C PHE A 153 -8.28 -6.10 -0.49
N LEU A 154 -8.02 -6.90 0.52
CA LEU A 154 -9.10 -7.54 1.26
C LEU A 154 -9.83 -6.47 2.07
N THR A 155 -10.94 -5.96 1.56
CA THR A 155 -11.65 -4.83 2.19
C THR A 155 -12.36 -5.28 3.46
N LYS A 156 -12.95 -6.49 3.38
CA LYS A 156 -13.72 -7.12 4.44
C LYS A 156 -13.73 -8.63 4.25
N SER A 157 -13.66 -9.37 5.35
CA SER A 157 -13.82 -10.81 5.35
C SER A 157 -14.63 -11.27 6.54
N TYR A 158 -15.61 -12.11 6.26
CA TYR A 158 -16.43 -12.78 7.25
C TYR A 158 -16.13 -14.26 7.20
N ALA A 159 -15.49 -14.77 8.24
CA ALA A 159 -15.26 -16.19 8.40
C ALA A 159 -16.23 -16.78 9.42
N SER A 160 -16.82 -17.91 9.07
CA SER A 160 -17.50 -18.80 10.00
C SER A 160 -16.70 -20.09 10.12
N TYR A 161 -16.79 -20.75 11.26
CA TYR A 161 -16.14 -22.06 11.44
C TYR A 161 -17.02 -23.02 12.24
N HIS A 162 -16.82 -24.31 12.01
CA HIS A 162 -17.37 -25.39 12.82
C HIS A 162 -16.32 -26.50 12.98
N ARG A 163 -16.47 -27.29 14.04
CA ARG A 163 -15.55 -28.41 14.30
C ARG A 163 -16.10 -29.64 13.57
N VAL A 164 -15.25 -30.31 12.78
CA VAL A 164 -15.67 -31.55 12.09
C VAL A 164 -15.41 -32.76 12.98
N ASN A 165 -14.27 -32.79 13.64
CA ASN A 165 -13.89 -33.83 14.59
C ASN A 165 -12.88 -33.27 15.59
N ASP A 166 -12.26 -34.13 16.40
CA ASP A 166 -11.40 -33.65 17.46
C ASP A 166 -10.15 -32.88 17.00
N ILE A 167 -9.70 -33.15 15.78
CA ILE A 167 -8.44 -32.65 15.23
C ILE A 167 -8.61 -31.65 14.10
N THR A 168 -9.83 -31.47 13.56
CA THR A 168 -10.08 -30.67 12.35
C THR A 168 -11.18 -29.64 12.55
N VAL A 169 -10.89 -28.42 12.11
CA VAL A 169 -11.83 -27.29 12.03
C VAL A 169 -12.04 -26.93 10.56
N MET A 170 -13.31 -26.79 10.16
CA MET A 170 -13.66 -26.27 8.84
C MET A 170 -13.98 -24.79 8.93
N VAL A 171 -13.38 -24.01 8.03
CA VAL A 171 -13.55 -22.56 7.92
C VAL A 171 -14.22 -22.26 6.59
N TYR A 172 -15.22 -21.39 6.61
CA TYR A 172 -15.87 -20.81 5.43
C TYR A 172 -15.73 -19.30 5.52
N ALA A 173 -15.08 -18.68 4.55
CA ALA A 173 -14.87 -17.24 4.52
C ALA A 173 -15.48 -16.63 3.26
N GLN A 174 -16.32 -15.62 3.48
CA GLN A 174 -16.81 -14.73 2.45
C GLN A 174 -15.91 -13.49 2.44
N LEU A 175 -15.29 -13.23 1.30
CA LEU A 175 -14.27 -12.21 1.14
C LEU A 175 -14.79 -11.16 0.15
N THR A 176 -14.59 -9.89 0.46
CA THR A 176 -14.76 -8.81 -0.50
C THR A 176 -13.38 -8.23 -0.81
N VAL A 177 -13.01 -8.27 -2.08
CA VAL A 177 -11.70 -7.83 -2.55
C VAL A 177 -11.87 -6.64 -3.48
N TYR A 178 -11.16 -5.57 -3.16
CA TYR A 178 -11.01 -4.40 -4.02
C TYR A 178 -9.74 -4.54 -4.85
N ILE A 179 -9.82 -4.21 -6.13
CA ILE A 179 -8.74 -4.44 -7.09
C ILE A 179 -8.19 -3.09 -7.55
N LEU A 180 -6.88 -3.04 -7.77
CA LEU A 180 -6.23 -1.88 -8.38
C LEU A 180 -5.25 -2.39 -9.43
N PRO A 181 -5.63 -2.35 -10.72
CA PRO A 181 -4.69 -2.67 -11.80
C PRO A 181 -3.65 -1.55 -11.94
N VAL A 182 -2.44 -1.95 -12.27
CA VAL A 182 -1.31 -1.07 -12.55
C VAL A 182 -0.82 -1.37 -13.96
N HIS A 183 -0.91 -0.38 -14.83
CA HIS A 183 -0.42 -0.48 -16.20
C HIS A 183 0.91 0.24 -16.30
N LEU A 184 1.97 -0.53 -16.49
CA LEU A 184 3.30 -0.01 -16.76
C LEU A 184 3.35 0.38 -18.25
N TYR A 185 3.75 1.61 -18.49
CA TYR A 185 4.21 2.22 -19.75
C TYR A 185 3.99 1.48 -21.09
N LYS A 186 3.45 2.21 -22.08
CA LYS A 186 3.69 1.96 -23.52
C LYS A 186 4.59 3.05 -24.09
N LYS A 187 5.52 2.66 -24.97
CA LYS A 187 6.69 3.41 -25.49
C LYS A 187 6.46 4.83 -26.06
N ASP A 188 5.20 5.25 -26.24
CA ASP A 188 4.83 6.47 -26.94
C ASP A 188 4.02 7.48 -26.10
N MET A 189 3.92 7.29 -24.78
CA MET A 189 3.13 8.21 -23.93
C MET A 189 3.95 8.85 -22.82
N SER A 190 3.90 10.18 -22.75
CA SER A 190 4.48 11.08 -21.72
C SER A 190 3.89 10.91 -20.30
N ARG A 191 3.26 9.75 -20.03
CA ARG A 191 2.39 9.43 -18.90
C ARG A 191 3.11 8.52 -17.90
N PHE A 192 4.07 9.06 -17.18
CA PHE A 192 4.69 8.36 -16.05
C PHE A 192 3.82 8.54 -14.80
N PRO A 193 3.43 7.47 -14.09
CA PRO A 193 2.69 7.61 -12.85
C PRO A 193 3.59 8.28 -11.80
N LEU A 194 3.08 9.33 -11.18
CA LEU A 194 3.70 9.92 -9.98
C LEU A 194 3.37 9.11 -8.72
N LEU A 195 2.62 8.01 -8.84
CA LEU A 195 2.19 7.18 -7.71
C LEU A 195 3.21 6.09 -7.39
N ASP A 196 3.57 5.95 -6.11
CA ASP A 196 4.47 4.90 -5.62
C ASP A 196 3.69 3.62 -5.28
N PHE A 197 3.31 2.87 -6.32
CA PHE A 197 2.61 1.59 -6.19
C PHE A 197 3.41 0.54 -5.39
N THR A 198 4.74 0.67 -5.31
CA THR A 198 5.58 -0.28 -4.56
C THR A 198 5.46 -0.14 -3.04
N ARG A 199 4.90 0.98 -2.54
CA ARG A 199 4.86 1.31 -1.10
C ARG A 199 3.48 1.72 -0.60
N ILE A 200 2.44 1.07 -1.11
CA ILE A 200 1.09 1.22 -0.54
C ILE A 200 1.08 0.63 0.87
N THR A 201 0.60 1.40 1.85
CA THR A 201 0.59 0.95 3.26
C THR A 201 -0.71 1.31 3.95
N TYR A 202 -1.17 0.45 4.86
CA TYR A 202 -2.29 0.77 5.73
C TYR A 202 -1.85 1.73 6.84
N ARG A 203 -2.59 2.81 7.05
CA ARG A 203 -2.40 3.74 8.17
C ARG A 203 -3.72 4.15 8.79
N ARG A 204 -3.70 4.45 10.09
CA ARG A 204 -4.83 5.08 10.75
C ARG A 204 -4.98 6.53 10.29
N PHE A 205 -6.21 6.99 10.11
CA PHE A 205 -6.49 8.38 9.76
C PHE A 205 -5.91 9.34 10.79
N SER A 206 -6.03 9.01 12.08
CA SER A 206 -5.45 9.79 13.17
C SER A 206 -3.93 9.89 13.10
N ASP A 207 -3.25 8.83 12.65
CA ASP A 207 -1.79 8.83 12.52
C ASP A 207 -1.35 9.70 11.34
N VAL A 208 -2.07 9.63 10.21
CA VAL A 208 -1.81 10.49 9.05
C VAL A 208 -2.07 11.95 9.40
N ALA A 209 -3.16 12.27 10.10
CA ALA A 209 -3.47 13.64 10.51
C ALA A 209 -2.43 14.22 11.50
N LYS A 210 -1.95 13.42 12.47
CA LYS A 210 -1.01 13.88 13.49
C LYS A 210 0.45 13.91 13.03
N LYS A 211 0.87 12.88 12.29
CA LYS A 211 2.29 12.68 11.92
C LYS A 211 2.58 13.07 10.47
N GLY A 212 1.55 13.24 9.65
CA GLY A 212 1.70 13.47 8.22
C GLY A 212 2.33 12.29 7.47
N TRP A 213 3.03 12.62 6.39
CA TRP A 213 3.78 11.71 5.55
C TRP A 213 5.21 12.21 5.36
N ASP A 214 6.07 11.38 4.77
CA ASP A 214 7.42 11.77 4.39
C ASP A 214 7.37 12.81 3.26
N ARG A 215 7.36 14.09 3.63
CA ARG A 215 7.37 15.23 2.70
C ARG A 215 8.69 15.37 1.94
N GLY A 216 9.74 14.67 2.38
CA GLY A 216 11.00 14.58 1.67
C GLY A 216 10.89 13.70 0.44
N LYS A 217 10.13 12.61 0.54
CA LYS A 217 9.91 11.65 -0.53
C LYS A 217 8.66 11.93 -1.37
N TYR A 218 7.57 12.35 -0.74
CA TYR A 218 6.27 12.48 -1.38
C TYR A 218 5.71 13.90 -1.30
N SER A 219 5.17 14.38 -2.42
CA SER A 219 4.42 15.63 -2.49
C SER A 219 3.05 15.50 -1.81
N HIS A 220 2.39 14.34 -1.93
CA HIS A 220 1.13 14.04 -1.26
C HIS A 220 1.10 12.61 -0.75
N LEU A 221 0.25 12.36 0.24
CA LEU A 221 -0.19 11.03 0.61
C LEU A 221 -1.69 10.96 0.39
N LEU A 222 -2.13 10.03 -0.44
CA LEU A 222 -3.51 9.93 -0.89
C LEU A 222 -4.14 8.63 -0.37
N CYS A 223 -5.37 8.70 0.11
CA CYS A 223 -6.13 7.52 0.53
C CYS A 223 -6.71 6.84 -0.71
N ILE A 224 -6.56 5.52 -0.81
CA ILE A 224 -7.20 4.72 -1.86
C ILE A 224 -8.61 4.41 -1.37
N ASP A 225 -9.60 5.11 -1.90
CA ASP A 225 -11.00 4.85 -1.56
C ASP A 225 -11.41 3.43 -1.99
N GLY A 226 -12.34 2.83 -1.24
CA GLY A 226 -12.81 1.47 -1.46
C GLY A 226 -11.85 0.35 -1.04
N ALA A 227 -10.54 0.60 -0.95
CA ALA A 227 -9.54 -0.40 -0.55
C ALA A 227 -9.63 -0.83 0.92
N SER A 228 -10.35 -0.10 1.76
CA SER A 228 -10.67 -0.49 3.13
C SER A 228 -12.06 -0.03 3.55
N GLN A 229 -12.75 -0.85 4.35
CA GLN A 229 -13.99 -0.47 5.04
C GLN A 229 -13.76 -0.16 6.53
N ALA A 230 -12.51 -0.04 6.97
CA ALA A 230 -12.20 0.30 8.34
C ALA A 230 -12.56 1.77 8.64
N LYS A 231 -13.16 2.01 9.81
CA LYS A 231 -13.56 3.37 10.22
C LYS A 231 -12.40 4.25 10.66
N ASP A 232 -11.31 3.65 11.14
CA ASP A 232 -10.18 4.36 11.77
C ASP A 232 -8.93 4.42 10.89
N GLY A 233 -8.96 3.88 9.68
CA GLY A 233 -7.82 3.91 8.77
C GLY A 233 -8.10 3.33 7.38
N GLY A 234 -7.14 3.52 6.48
CA GLY A 234 -7.21 3.11 5.08
C GLY A 234 -5.84 2.81 4.50
N TYR A 235 -5.83 2.37 3.23
CA TYR A 235 -4.59 2.21 2.47
C TYR A 235 -4.21 3.51 1.80
N PHE A 236 -2.94 3.87 1.91
CA PHE A 236 -2.41 5.12 1.38
C PHE A 236 -1.32 4.88 0.34
N ILE A 237 -1.30 5.73 -0.67
CA ILE A 237 -0.29 5.77 -1.73
C ILE A 237 0.37 7.15 -1.78
N GLY A 238 1.70 7.16 -1.92
CA GLY A 238 2.47 8.39 -2.01
C GLY A 238 2.54 8.93 -3.44
N VAL A 239 2.47 10.25 -3.60
CA VAL A 239 2.77 10.95 -4.85
C VAL A 239 4.22 11.41 -4.82
N LEU A 240 5.05 10.95 -5.75
CA LEU A 240 6.44 11.35 -5.94
C LEU A 240 6.52 12.77 -6.54
N TYR A 241 7.63 13.47 -6.28
CA TYR A 241 7.92 14.77 -6.89
C TYR A 241 8.28 14.68 -8.36
N GLU A 242 8.95 13.60 -8.72
CA GLU A 242 9.48 13.36 -10.05
C GLU A 242 8.89 12.06 -10.58
N LYS A 243 8.79 12.02 -11.90
CA LYS A 243 8.38 10.83 -12.63
C LYS A 243 9.38 9.73 -12.35
N ARG A 244 8.88 8.55 -12.00
CA ARG A 244 9.70 7.35 -11.86
C ARG A 244 9.31 6.40 -12.99
N GLU A 245 10.31 5.93 -13.71
CA GLU A 245 10.17 4.73 -14.52
C GLU A 245 9.97 3.55 -13.58
N LEU A 246 8.73 3.04 -13.54
CA LEU A 246 8.44 1.79 -12.87
C LEU A 246 8.71 0.66 -13.85
N THR A 247 9.66 -0.21 -13.51
CA THR A 247 9.92 -1.43 -14.26
C THR A 247 9.23 -2.62 -13.59
N ILE A 248 9.10 -3.73 -14.30
CA ILE A 248 8.59 -4.99 -13.70
C ILE A 248 9.48 -5.42 -12.51
N GLU A 249 10.77 -5.09 -12.56
CA GLU A 249 11.77 -5.39 -11.52
C GLU A 249 11.52 -4.60 -10.23
N ASP A 250 10.84 -3.45 -10.30
CA ASP A 250 10.47 -2.69 -9.09
C ASP A 250 9.44 -3.41 -8.22
N PHE A 251 8.75 -4.42 -8.77
CA PHE A 251 7.77 -5.23 -8.07
C PHE A 251 8.39 -6.50 -7.45
N ASP A 252 9.71 -6.68 -7.43
CA ASP A 252 10.32 -7.99 -7.11
C ASP A 252 10.55 -8.34 -5.62
N ASN A 253 10.84 -9.64 -5.42
CA ASN A 253 10.99 -10.47 -4.20
C ASN A 253 9.77 -10.65 -3.30
N CYS A 254 8.88 -9.67 -3.18
CA CYS A 254 7.72 -9.77 -2.27
C CYS A 254 6.36 -9.96 -2.97
N TRP A 255 6.34 -9.86 -4.30
CA TRP A 255 5.13 -9.99 -5.11
C TRP A 255 5.11 -11.32 -5.85
N LYS A 256 3.92 -11.89 -6.01
CA LYS A 256 3.72 -13.14 -6.74
C LYS A 256 3.67 -12.85 -8.23
N LYS A 257 4.49 -13.52 -9.04
CA LYS A 257 4.40 -13.45 -10.50
C LYS A 257 3.42 -14.50 -11.01
N VAL A 258 2.44 -14.07 -11.79
CA VAL A 258 1.44 -14.95 -12.41
C VAL A 258 1.60 -14.90 -13.93
N PRO A 259 1.72 -16.05 -14.62
CA PRO A 259 1.82 -16.08 -16.07
C PRO A 259 0.52 -15.60 -16.70
N ILE A 260 0.64 -14.76 -17.73
CA ILE A 260 -0.47 -14.25 -18.54
C ILE A 260 -0.12 -14.36 -20.02
N THR A 261 -1.13 -14.27 -20.89
CA THR A 261 -0.94 -14.22 -22.34
C THR A 261 -1.20 -12.81 -22.84
N ARG A 262 -0.16 -12.12 -23.31
CA ARG A 262 -0.26 -10.76 -23.85
C ARG A 262 0.10 -10.77 -25.33
N HIS A 263 -0.87 -10.43 -26.19
CA HIS A 263 -0.69 -10.44 -27.65
C HIS A 263 -0.14 -11.77 -28.20
N GLY A 264 -0.64 -12.90 -27.68
CA GLY A 264 -0.21 -14.24 -28.10
C GLY A 264 1.17 -14.67 -27.59
N LYS A 265 1.83 -13.86 -26.74
CA LYS A 265 3.10 -14.19 -26.09
C LYS A 265 2.91 -14.40 -24.59
N GLN A 266 3.70 -15.30 -24.01
CA GLN A 266 3.76 -15.46 -22.56
C GLN A 266 4.38 -14.21 -21.92
N ALA A 267 3.69 -13.67 -20.92
CA ALA A 267 4.12 -12.54 -20.10
C ALA A 267 3.81 -12.84 -18.63
N TYR A 268 4.12 -11.89 -17.75
CA TYR A 268 3.84 -12.02 -16.31
C TYR A 268 3.12 -10.77 -15.79
N CYS A 269 2.18 -11.00 -14.88
CA CYS A 269 1.58 -9.97 -14.06
C CYS A 269 2.09 -10.11 -12.61
N SER A 270 2.52 -9.01 -12.00
CA SER A 270 2.95 -9.01 -10.59
C SER A 270 1.77 -8.75 -9.66
N ILE A 271 1.58 -9.59 -8.65
CA ILE A 271 0.44 -9.54 -7.75
C ILE A 271 0.89 -9.25 -6.32
N TYR A 272 0.21 -8.31 -5.67
CA TYR A 272 0.35 -8.06 -4.24
C TYR A 272 -0.99 -8.06 -3.52
N THR A 273 -1.09 -8.87 -2.47
CA THR A 273 -2.29 -8.99 -1.65
C THR A 273 -2.10 -8.25 -0.34
N HIS A 274 -2.86 -7.17 -0.17
CA HIS A 274 -2.94 -6.34 1.04
C HIS A 274 -4.02 -6.90 1.99
N MET A 275 -3.62 -7.23 3.21
CA MET A 275 -4.52 -7.72 4.25
C MET A 275 -4.22 -7.06 5.59
N ASN A 276 -5.23 -6.42 6.19
CA ASN A 276 -5.15 -5.95 7.57
C ASN A 276 -5.92 -6.91 8.50
N LYS A 277 -5.32 -7.26 9.64
CA LYS A 277 -5.91 -8.13 10.68
C LYS A 277 -7.26 -7.64 11.20
N SER A 278 -7.51 -6.33 11.18
CA SER A 278 -8.80 -5.76 11.60
C SER A 278 -9.94 -6.07 10.64
N GLN A 279 -9.63 -6.43 9.38
CA GLN A 279 -10.63 -6.67 8.32
C GLN A 279 -11.20 -8.10 8.36
N LEU A 280 -10.64 -9.00 9.18
CA LEU A 280 -11.11 -10.37 9.36
C LEU A 280 -11.97 -10.50 10.62
N ILE A 281 -13.27 -10.72 10.39
CA ILE A 281 -14.28 -10.96 11.43
C ILE A 281 -14.59 -12.45 11.43
N ILE A 282 -14.39 -13.12 12.58
CA ILE A 282 -14.58 -14.57 12.70
C ILE A 282 -15.70 -14.84 13.70
N LYS A 283 -16.66 -15.68 13.32
CA LYS A 283 -17.77 -16.12 14.16
C LYS A 283 -17.83 -17.65 14.21
N ARG A 284 -18.20 -18.22 15.36
CA ARG A 284 -18.49 -19.66 15.46
C ARG A 284 -19.87 -19.93 14.88
N ASN A 285 -20.01 -20.97 14.07
CA ASN A 285 -21.29 -21.35 13.49
C ASN A 285 -21.98 -22.40 14.39
N GLN A 286 -22.85 -21.94 15.29
CA GLN A 286 -23.49 -22.81 16.28
C GLN A 286 -24.53 -23.77 15.68
N SER A 287 -25.09 -23.46 14.51
CA SER A 287 -26.17 -24.24 13.88
C SER A 287 -25.72 -25.55 13.22
N LYS A 288 -24.44 -25.66 12.80
CA LYS A 288 -23.91 -26.90 12.19
C LYS A 288 -23.32 -27.89 13.21
N ASP A 289 -22.99 -27.43 14.42
CA ASP A 289 -22.52 -28.31 15.49
C ASP A 289 -23.63 -29.28 15.98
N MET A 290 -24.92 -28.92 15.81
CA MET A 290 -26.05 -29.78 16.21
C MET A 290 -26.37 -30.93 15.24
N LEU A 291 -26.05 -30.78 13.95
CA LEU A 291 -26.28 -31.84 12.95
C LEU A 291 -25.19 -32.93 13.03
N ALA A 292 -23.96 -32.58 13.41
CA ALA A 292 -22.89 -33.56 13.62
C ALA A 292 -23.07 -34.38 14.91
N SER A 293 -23.85 -33.90 15.89
CA SER A 293 -24.18 -34.65 17.10
C SER A 293 -25.39 -35.58 16.95
N SER A 294 -26.24 -35.40 15.94
CA SER A 294 -27.40 -36.26 15.69
C SER A 294 -27.05 -37.53 14.90
N ASP A 295 -25.97 -37.51 14.12
CA ASP A 295 -25.57 -38.66 13.29
C ASP A 295 -24.75 -39.73 14.04
N ASN A 296 -24.43 -39.48 15.33
CA ASN A 296 -23.81 -40.46 16.24
C ASN A 296 -24.80 -41.03 17.27
N ALA A 297 -26.10 -40.82 17.07
CA ALA A 297 -27.17 -41.38 17.89
C ALA A 297 -28.05 -42.32 17.04
N CYS A 298 -27.45 -43.40 16.55
CA CYS A 298 -28.12 -44.63 16.11
C CYS A 298 -27.20 -45.82 16.40
#